data_AF-A0A8H3HJJ2-F1
#
_entry.id   AF-A0A8H3HJJ2-F1
#
_cell.length_a   1.000
_cell.length_b   1.000
_cell.length_c   1.000
_cell.angle_alpha   90.00
_cell.angle_beta   90.00
_cell.angle_gamma   90.00
#
_symmetry.space_group_name_H-M   'P 1'
#
loop_
_entity.id
_entity.type
_entity.pdbx_description
1 polymer ?
#
loop_
_entity_poly.entity_id
_entity_poly.type
_entity_poly.pdbx_seq_one_letter_code
_entity_poly.pdbx_strand_id
1 'polypeptide(L)'
;MKFSALAAILASASAAYAHATVRAVFINGVDQGNGENTYIRSPPNNSPVKDLTSSDVACNVNNVAVSKTLEVAAGDVITFEWSHDARNDDIIDSSHKGPVMVYVAPTSSNGAGAVWTKLFQSVYDSQWATDTLIANKGHVSITVPDLEAGEYLFRPEIVALHESDTAYNVNSARGVQLYMECIQFKVTSSGSVALTDGIDFKTAYTYSDKGLVYNLYNEDPTTYVAPGGAVSSIAVAGQAGIGPVPAAGGNPSTSDVVPTTSAAATTSAVAPATTEAAVTTSVAAPATTEAASTSRAALPTSKMTTVTVRSSSAAVPTVTSAVATPSAAPTQGNSGAAVAKYYQCGGASYTGSINCAEGTTCVVQNPYYSQCL
;
A
#
# COMPACT_ATOMS: atom_id res chain seq x y z
N MET A 1 -60.57 -8.65 -25.99
CA MET A 1 -59.26 -9.17 -25.54
C MET A 1 -58.17 -8.54 -26.38
N LYS A 2 -57.23 -7.83 -25.76
CA LYS A 2 -55.81 -7.69 -26.13
C LYS A 2 -55.22 -6.61 -25.22
N PHE A 3 -54.66 -7.08 -24.11
CA PHE A 3 -53.84 -6.26 -23.21
C PHE A 3 -52.52 -5.96 -23.94
N SER A 4 -52.25 -4.69 -24.23
CA SER A 4 -50.91 -4.24 -24.59
C SER A 4 -50.08 -4.17 -23.32
N ALA A 5 -49.19 -5.13 -23.13
CA ALA A 5 -48.22 -5.13 -22.04
C ALA A 5 -47.08 -4.16 -22.39
N LEU A 6 -46.95 -3.09 -21.61
CA LEU A 6 -45.70 -2.35 -21.47
C LEU A 6 -44.69 -3.26 -20.76
N ALA A 7 -43.57 -3.56 -21.41
CA ALA A 7 -42.37 -4.06 -20.75
C ALA A 7 -41.37 -2.89 -20.68
N ALA A 8 -41.41 -2.13 -19.59
CA ALA A 8 -40.33 -1.22 -19.23
C ALA A 8 -39.22 -2.08 -18.61
N ILE A 9 -38.15 -2.32 -19.36
CA ILE A 9 -36.92 -2.92 -18.83
C ILE A 9 -36.27 -1.86 -17.92
N LEU A 10 -36.41 -2.02 -16.61
CA LEU A 10 -35.54 -1.34 -15.65
C LEU A 10 -34.14 -1.95 -15.83
N ALA A 11 -33.30 -1.33 -16.64
CA ALA A 11 -31.87 -1.49 -16.53
C ALA A 11 -31.44 -0.78 -15.24
N SER A 12 -31.42 -1.50 -14.12
CA SER A 12 -30.74 -1.06 -12.91
C SER A 12 -29.26 -0.92 -13.26
N ALA A 13 -28.79 0.31 -13.38
CA ALA A 13 -27.37 0.61 -13.44
C ALA A 13 -26.74 0.12 -12.14
N SER A 14 -25.97 -0.96 -12.21
CA SER A 14 -25.09 -1.37 -11.13
C SER A 14 -24.08 -0.24 -10.93
N ALA A 15 -24.23 0.57 -9.89
CA ALA A 15 -23.11 1.37 -9.43
C ALA A 15 -21.99 0.39 -9.08
N ALA A 16 -20.80 0.59 -9.64
CA ALA A 16 -19.65 -0.24 -9.34
C ALA A 16 -19.14 0.16 -7.95
N TYR A 17 -19.56 -0.57 -6.91
CA TYR A 17 -19.27 -0.29 -5.49
C TYR A 17 -17.85 -0.71 -5.03
N ALA A 18 -16.89 -0.76 -5.95
CA ALA A 18 -15.71 -1.62 -5.77
C ALA A 18 -14.60 -1.06 -4.88
N HIS A 19 -14.44 0.25 -4.79
CA HIS A 19 -13.14 0.86 -4.49
C HIS A 19 -13.10 1.56 -3.11
N ALA A 20 -11.93 2.05 -2.67
CA ALA A 20 -11.83 2.76 -1.39
C ALA A 20 -10.75 3.85 -1.39
N THR A 21 -10.95 4.88 -0.56
CA THR A 21 -9.94 5.90 -0.21
C THR A 21 -10.02 6.28 1.25
N VAL A 22 -8.92 6.77 1.83
CA VAL A 22 -8.94 7.38 3.17
C VAL A 22 -9.56 8.77 3.10
N ARG A 23 -10.58 9.03 3.93
CA ARG A 23 -11.32 10.30 4.00
C ARG A 23 -10.97 11.13 5.23
N ALA A 24 -10.71 10.49 6.36
CA ALA A 24 -10.55 11.17 7.64
C ALA A 24 -9.57 10.46 8.56
N VAL A 25 -9.19 11.15 9.64
CA VAL A 25 -8.36 10.61 10.71
C VAL A 25 -8.99 10.98 12.05
N PHE A 26 -8.93 10.06 13.02
CA PHE A 26 -9.18 10.35 14.42
C PHE A 26 -7.86 10.32 15.19
N ILE A 27 -7.68 11.22 16.15
CA ILE A 27 -6.55 11.22 17.09
C ILE A 27 -7.14 11.08 18.48
N ASN A 28 -6.78 10.00 19.18
CA ASN A 28 -7.33 9.66 20.50
C ASN A 28 -8.86 9.79 20.50
N GLY A 29 -9.53 9.14 19.54
CA GLY A 29 -10.99 9.17 19.42
C GLY A 29 -11.62 10.47 18.90
N VAL A 30 -10.84 11.53 18.69
CA VAL A 30 -11.35 12.82 18.21
C VAL A 30 -11.20 12.92 16.70
N ASP A 31 -12.33 13.07 15.99
CA ASP A 31 -12.37 13.29 14.54
C ASP A 31 -11.65 14.58 14.16
N GLN A 32 -10.68 14.49 13.24
CA GLN A 32 -9.92 15.62 12.71
C GLN A 32 -10.59 16.29 11.51
N GLY A 33 -11.77 15.80 11.11
CA GLY A 33 -12.57 16.27 9.97
C GLY A 33 -12.25 15.50 8.68
N ASN A 34 -12.82 15.96 7.56
CA ASN A 34 -12.40 15.48 6.26
C ASN A 34 -10.96 15.98 5.98
N GLY A 35 -10.07 15.04 5.65
CA GLY A 35 -8.65 15.30 5.40
C GLY A 35 -8.25 15.38 3.95
N GLU A 36 -9.16 15.13 3.03
CA GLU A 36 -8.90 15.04 1.61
C GLU A 36 -8.23 16.31 1.08
N ASN A 37 -7.10 16.15 0.40
CA ASN A 37 -6.26 17.25 -0.10
C ASN A 37 -5.82 18.29 0.95
N THR A 38 -6.01 17.99 2.24
CA THR A 38 -5.74 18.91 3.36
C THR A 38 -4.57 18.40 4.19
N TYR A 39 -4.73 17.22 4.80
CA TYR A 39 -3.65 16.50 5.51
C TYR A 39 -3.42 15.09 4.95
N ILE A 40 -4.29 14.65 4.04
CA ILE A 40 -4.17 13.42 3.26
C ILE A 40 -3.72 13.80 1.85
N ARG A 41 -2.69 13.12 1.33
CA ARG A 41 -2.27 13.22 -0.07
C ARG A 41 -3.21 12.40 -0.95
N SER A 42 -4.41 12.92 -1.14
CA SER A 42 -5.51 12.19 -1.77
C SER A 42 -5.30 12.01 -3.27
N PRO A 43 -5.55 10.80 -3.81
CA PRO A 43 -5.69 10.62 -5.24
C PRO A 43 -6.94 11.36 -5.76
N PRO A 44 -7.04 11.59 -7.08
CA PRO A 44 -8.21 12.25 -7.67
C PRO A 44 -9.49 11.41 -7.62
N ASN A 45 -9.40 10.11 -7.36
CA ASN A 45 -10.51 9.17 -7.23
C ASN A 45 -10.03 7.89 -6.53
N ASN A 46 -10.95 6.95 -6.37
CA ASN A 46 -10.72 5.69 -5.67
C ASN A 46 -10.14 4.56 -6.55
N SER A 47 -9.65 4.82 -7.78
CA SER A 47 -9.03 3.77 -8.59
C SER A 47 -7.80 3.15 -7.90
N PRO A 48 -7.52 1.85 -8.11
CA PRO A 48 -6.39 1.20 -7.48
C PRO A 48 -5.09 1.46 -8.24
N VAL A 49 -3.96 1.37 -7.53
CA VAL A 49 -2.64 1.24 -8.14
C VAL A 49 -2.39 -0.26 -8.40
N LYS A 50 -2.04 -0.62 -9.65
CA LYS A 50 -1.75 -2.01 -10.05
C LYS A 50 -0.32 -2.23 -10.56
N ASP A 51 0.32 -1.18 -11.09
CA ASP A 51 1.69 -1.28 -11.59
C ASP A 51 2.69 -1.21 -10.45
N LEU A 52 3.22 -2.38 -10.06
CA LEU A 52 4.19 -2.52 -8.97
C LEU A 52 5.54 -1.82 -9.27
N THR A 53 5.79 -1.41 -10.52
CA THR A 53 7.02 -0.70 -10.89
C THR A 53 6.90 0.82 -10.80
N SER A 54 5.66 1.33 -10.70
CA SER A 54 5.38 2.76 -10.58
C SER A 54 5.85 3.31 -9.23
N SER A 55 6.19 4.60 -9.16
CA SER A 55 6.35 5.30 -7.89
C SER A 55 5.04 5.45 -7.10
N ASP A 56 3.90 5.27 -7.77
CA ASP A 56 2.57 5.46 -7.17
C ASP A 56 2.29 4.44 -6.06
N VAL A 57 3.01 3.31 -6.03
CA VAL A 57 2.89 2.32 -4.94
C VAL A 57 3.21 2.90 -3.57
N ALA A 58 3.99 3.99 -3.48
CA ALA A 58 4.35 4.59 -2.20
C ALA A 58 3.19 5.41 -1.60
N CYS A 59 2.60 6.33 -2.35
CA CYS A 59 1.63 7.31 -1.83
C CYS A 59 0.49 7.63 -2.80
N ASN A 60 0.18 6.71 -3.72
CA ASN A 60 -0.79 6.89 -4.80
C ASN A 60 -0.36 7.94 -5.85
N VAL A 61 -1.21 8.15 -6.87
CA VAL A 61 -0.91 8.94 -8.08
C VAL A 61 -0.77 10.45 -7.86
N ASN A 62 -1.05 10.94 -6.66
CA ASN A 62 -1.00 12.36 -6.30
C ASN A 62 -0.13 12.60 -5.05
N ASN A 63 1.10 12.06 -5.08
CA ASN A 63 2.07 12.22 -3.99
C ASN A 63 2.69 13.63 -3.96
N VAL A 64 1.88 14.62 -3.58
CA VAL A 64 2.27 16.01 -3.39
C VAL A 64 2.00 16.45 -1.95
N ALA A 65 2.86 17.31 -1.40
CA ALA A 65 2.65 17.83 -0.06
C ALA A 65 1.34 18.64 0.03
N VAL A 66 0.61 18.45 1.11
CA VAL A 66 -0.67 19.14 1.38
C VAL A 66 -0.53 20.15 2.51
N SER A 67 -1.53 21.03 2.64
CA SER A 67 -1.41 22.27 3.43
C SER A 67 -1.38 22.10 4.95
N LYS A 68 -1.84 20.96 5.47
CA LYS A 68 -1.95 20.70 6.91
C LYS A 68 -1.13 19.47 7.30
N THR A 69 -0.49 19.56 8.46
CA THR A 69 0.18 18.45 9.14
C THR A 69 -0.50 18.27 10.49
N LEU A 70 -0.97 17.06 10.79
CA LEU A 70 -1.60 16.76 12.08
C LEU A 70 -0.53 16.59 13.16
N GLU A 71 -0.77 17.08 14.39
CA GLU A 71 0.16 16.90 15.50
C GLU A 71 -0.25 15.71 16.37
N VAL A 72 0.72 14.86 16.72
CA VAL A 72 0.56 13.69 17.59
C VAL A 72 1.78 13.54 18.50
N ALA A 73 1.62 12.86 19.61
CA ALA A 73 2.71 12.38 20.45
C ALA A 73 2.84 10.84 20.33
N ALA A 74 4.01 10.31 20.67
CA ALA A 74 4.19 8.89 20.93
C ALA A 74 3.15 8.41 21.97
N GLY A 75 2.54 7.25 21.72
CA GLY A 75 1.45 6.72 22.52
C GLY A 75 0.06 7.20 22.12
N ASP A 76 -0.08 8.27 21.33
CA ASP A 76 -1.38 8.63 20.77
C ASP A 76 -1.88 7.52 19.85
N VAL A 77 -3.20 7.33 19.81
CA VAL A 77 -3.85 6.42 18.88
C VAL A 77 -4.36 7.22 17.69
N ILE A 78 -3.85 6.91 16.50
CA ILE A 78 -4.37 7.45 15.25
C ILE A 78 -5.24 6.40 14.57
N THR A 79 -6.40 6.80 14.07
CA THR A 79 -7.33 5.92 13.34
C THR A 79 -7.55 6.48 11.96
N PHE A 80 -7.29 5.69 10.92
CA PHE A 80 -7.57 6.03 9.54
C PHE A 80 -8.98 5.57 9.18
N GLU A 81 -9.76 6.43 8.52
CA GLU A 81 -11.12 6.13 8.08
C GLU A 81 -11.16 5.98 6.55
N TRP A 82 -11.41 4.76 6.11
CA TRP A 82 -11.66 4.40 4.71
C TRP A 82 -13.13 4.60 4.34
N SER A 83 -13.39 4.94 3.09
CA SER A 83 -14.74 4.99 2.51
C SER A 83 -14.70 4.78 1.00
N HIS A 84 -15.82 4.40 0.39
CA HIS A 84 -15.92 4.19 -1.05
C HIS A 84 -16.17 5.52 -1.80
N ASP A 85 -17.33 6.12 -1.58
CA ASP A 85 -17.80 7.38 -2.17
C ASP A 85 -17.91 8.48 -1.12
N ALA A 86 -18.49 8.18 0.05
CA ALA A 86 -18.75 9.15 1.11
C ALA A 86 -18.44 8.57 2.50
N ARG A 87 -18.09 9.42 3.46
CA ARG A 87 -17.84 8.97 4.84
C ARG A 87 -19.01 8.14 5.37
N ASN A 88 -18.70 7.04 6.06
CA ASN A 88 -19.67 6.12 6.66
C ASN A 88 -20.62 5.45 5.65
N ASP A 89 -20.09 5.03 4.51
CA ASP A 89 -20.76 4.23 3.49
C ASP A 89 -20.43 2.72 3.60
N ASP A 90 -20.46 2.02 2.47
CA ASP A 90 -20.14 0.60 2.31
C ASP A 90 -18.64 0.29 2.34
N ILE A 91 -17.78 1.32 2.40
CA ILE A 91 -16.33 1.27 2.58
C ILE A 91 -15.56 0.75 1.38
N ILE A 92 -15.81 -0.51 0.99
CA ILE A 92 -15.21 -1.21 -0.14
C ILE A 92 -16.08 -2.42 -0.47
N ASP A 93 -16.19 -2.83 -1.75
CA ASP A 93 -16.98 -4.01 -2.11
C ASP A 93 -16.46 -5.26 -1.40
N SER A 94 -17.39 -6.05 -0.86
CA SER A 94 -17.07 -7.27 -0.12
C SER A 94 -16.23 -8.30 -0.88
N SER A 95 -16.16 -8.24 -2.22
CA SER A 95 -15.29 -9.06 -3.05
C SER A 95 -13.80 -8.71 -2.89
N HIS A 96 -13.46 -7.51 -2.42
CA HIS A 96 -12.08 -7.02 -2.28
C HIS A 96 -11.40 -7.62 -1.04
N LYS A 97 -11.32 -8.95 -1.00
CA LYS A 97 -10.65 -9.70 0.07
C LYS A 97 -9.15 -9.40 0.06
N GLY A 98 -8.58 -9.24 1.24
CA GLY A 98 -7.14 -9.13 1.40
C GLY A 98 -6.71 -8.51 2.73
N PRO A 99 -5.40 -8.28 2.91
CA PRO A 99 -4.85 -7.71 4.13
C PRO A 99 -5.02 -6.19 4.19
N VAL A 100 -4.89 -5.67 5.42
CA VAL A 100 -4.77 -4.23 5.71
C VAL A 100 -3.48 -4.01 6.48
N MET A 101 -2.68 -3.03 6.07
CA MET A 101 -1.37 -2.73 6.65
C MET A 101 -1.23 -1.23 6.92
N VAL A 102 -0.33 -0.87 7.83
CA VAL A 102 0.06 0.54 8.06
C VAL A 102 1.57 0.63 8.14
N TYR A 103 2.13 1.61 7.44
CA TYR A 103 3.56 1.92 7.42
C TYR A 103 3.82 3.36 7.85
N VAL A 104 5.06 3.64 8.24
CA VAL A 104 5.54 4.99 8.53
C VAL A 104 6.87 5.26 7.82
N ALA A 105 7.09 6.50 7.39
CA ALA A 105 8.36 6.98 6.85
C ALA A 105 8.59 8.45 7.21
N PRO A 106 9.84 8.96 7.25
CA PRO A 106 10.10 10.39 7.39
C PRO A 106 9.54 11.17 6.20
N THR A 107 8.87 12.31 6.42
CA THR A 107 8.31 13.14 5.33
C THR A 107 9.37 13.65 4.36
N SER A 108 10.59 13.88 4.85
CA SER A 108 11.74 14.30 4.04
C SER A 108 12.12 13.31 2.93
N SER A 109 11.77 12.03 3.08
CA SER A 109 11.99 11.01 2.04
C SER A 109 11.01 11.12 0.87
N ASN A 110 9.88 11.82 1.08
CA ASN A 110 8.72 11.82 0.18
C ASN A 110 8.23 10.41 -0.21
N GLY A 111 8.50 9.40 0.62
CA GLY A 111 8.17 8.00 0.36
C GLY A 111 9.10 7.25 -0.59
N ALA A 112 10.23 7.86 -0.98
CA ALA A 112 11.20 7.25 -1.89
C ALA A 112 12.34 6.54 -1.15
N GLY A 113 12.79 5.41 -1.70
CA GLY A 113 13.88 4.62 -1.14
C GLY A 113 13.44 3.70 0.00
N ALA A 114 14.42 3.11 0.69
CA ALA A 114 14.22 2.12 1.74
C ALA A 114 13.84 2.77 3.08
N VAL A 115 12.65 3.39 3.13
CA VAL A 115 12.25 4.30 4.22
C VAL A 115 11.00 3.87 4.97
N TRP A 116 10.31 2.85 4.48
CA TRP A 116 9.01 2.45 5.02
C TRP A 116 9.15 1.36 6.07
N THR A 117 8.73 1.66 7.29
CA THR A 117 8.68 0.70 8.39
C THR A 117 7.24 0.25 8.62
N LYS A 118 6.99 -1.06 8.59
CA LYS A 118 5.65 -1.64 8.85
C LYS A 118 5.31 -1.55 10.34
N LEU A 119 4.19 -0.91 10.67
CA LEU A 119 3.70 -0.76 12.05
C LEU A 119 2.54 -1.68 12.38
N PHE A 120 1.74 -2.04 11.38
CA PHE A 120 0.55 -2.86 11.58
C PHE A 120 0.32 -3.76 10.38
N GLN A 121 -0.26 -4.93 10.65
CA GLN A 121 -0.76 -5.85 9.65
C GLN A 121 -1.92 -6.66 10.23
N SER A 122 -3.01 -6.74 9.48
CA SER A 122 -4.05 -7.76 9.64
C SER A 122 -4.23 -8.48 8.32
N VAL A 123 -4.35 -9.81 8.37
CA VAL A 123 -4.39 -10.70 7.20
C VAL A 123 -5.71 -11.46 7.14
N TYR A 124 -5.69 -12.74 7.52
CA TYR A 124 -6.85 -13.60 7.60
C TYR A 124 -6.92 -14.18 9.02
N ASP A 125 -8.06 -14.02 9.67
CA ASP A 125 -8.41 -14.68 10.93
C ASP A 125 -9.91 -14.99 10.90
N SER A 126 -10.26 -16.23 10.52
CA SER A 126 -11.62 -16.70 10.18
C SER A 126 -12.34 -15.95 9.02
N GLN A 127 -11.93 -14.72 8.74
CA GLN A 127 -12.35 -13.84 7.65
C GLN A 127 -11.17 -12.94 7.25
N TRP A 128 -11.27 -12.29 6.09
CA TRP A 128 -10.22 -11.37 5.62
C TRP A 128 -10.23 -10.05 6.39
N ALA A 129 -9.08 -9.39 6.49
CA ALA A 129 -8.97 -8.10 7.16
C ALA A 129 -9.93 -7.05 6.56
N THR A 130 -10.16 -7.08 5.25
CA THR A 130 -11.14 -6.20 4.60
C THR A 130 -12.59 -6.49 5.02
N ASP A 131 -12.95 -7.73 5.36
CA ASP A 131 -14.26 -8.04 5.94
C ASP A 131 -14.43 -7.39 7.31
N THR A 132 -13.39 -7.50 8.14
CA THR A 132 -13.34 -6.83 9.45
C THR A 132 -13.37 -5.31 9.30
N LEU A 133 -12.72 -4.76 8.27
CA LEU A 133 -12.72 -3.32 7.98
C LEU A 133 -14.12 -2.80 7.63
N ILE A 134 -14.84 -3.50 6.75
CA ILE A 134 -16.23 -3.19 6.39
C ILE A 134 -17.13 -3.24 7.64
N ALA A 135 -17.01 -4.31 8.44
CA ALA A 135 -17.79 -4.47 9.67
C ALA A 135 -17.55 -3.33 10.68
N ASN A 136 -16.33 -2.78 10.69
CA ASN A 136 -15.90 -1.69 11.56
C ASN A 136 -15.83 -0.33 10.85
N LYS A 137 -16.69 -0.10 9.85
CA LYS A 137 -16.92 1.23 9.26
C LYS A 137 -15.66 1.91 8.70
N GLY A 138 -14.72 1.11 8.18
CA GLY A 138 -13.52 1.62 7.54
C GLY A 138 -12.41 2.05 8.50
N HIS A 139 -12.51 1.70 9.79
CA HIS A 139 -11.56 2.16 10.80
C HIS A 139 -10.40 1.20 11.02
N VAL A 140 -9.18 1.71 10.92
CA VAL A 140 -7.94 1.02 11.31
C VAL A 140 -7.10 1.93 12.19
N SER A 141 -6.80 1.47 13.40
CA SER A 141 -6.11 2.22 14.45
C SER A 141 -4.71 1.69 14.70
N ILE A 142 -3.74 2.60 14.83
CA ILE A 142 -2.40 2.30 15.32
C ILE A 142 -2.05 3.22 16.49
N THR A 143 -1.18 2.75 17.36
CA THR A 143 -0.54 3.58 18.38
C THR A 143 0.77 4.11 17.82
N VAL A 144 0.98 5.42 17.88
CA VAL A 144 2.21 6.08 17.45
C VAL A 144 3.38 5.53 18.27
N PRO A 145 4.40 4.91 17.64
CA PRO A 145 5.58 4.40 18.35
C PRO A 145 6.38 5.51 19.06
N ASP A 146 7.42 5.12 19.80
CA ASP A 146 8.37 6.03 20.45
C ASP A 146 9.30 6.76 19.45
N LEU A 147 8.74 7.28 18.36
CA LEU A 147 9.48 7.98 17.31
C LEU A 147 10.10 9.27 17.85
N GLU A 148 11.29 9.58 17.35
CA GLU A 148 11.88 10.91 17.51
C GLU A 148 10.91 12.01 17.03
N ALA A 149 11.05 13.22 17.60
CA ALA A 149 10.25 14.35 17.15
C ALA A 149 10.58 14.69 15.69
N GLY A 150 9.55 14.85 14.86
CA GLY A 150 9.75 15.07 13.43
C GLY A 150 8.48 14.96 12.61
N GLU A 151 8.60 15.18 11.30
CA GLU A 151 7.50 15.03 10.35
C GLU A 151 7.54 13.66 9.67
N TYR A 152 6.41 12.97 9.66
CA TYR A 152 6.26 11.61 9.16
C TYR A 152 5.06 11.49 8.22
N LEU A 153 5.18 10.57 7.26
CA LEU A 153 4.08 10.06 6.48
C LEU A 153 3.63 8.74 7.08
N PHE A 154 2.36 8.65 7.45
CA PHE A 154 1.73 7.37 7.74
C PHE A 154 0.93 6.91 6.53
N ARG A 155 1.07 5.62 6.19
CA ARG A 155 0.54 5.01 4.98
C ARG A 155 -0.28 3.78 5.33
N PRO A 156 -1.60 3.91 5.57
CA PRO A 156 -2.51 2.78 5.57
C PRO A 156 -2.63 2.22 4.14
N GLU A 157 -2.79 0.92 4.02
CA GLU A 157 -2.93 0.23 2.74
C GLU A 157 -3.90 -0.94 2.83
N ILE A 158 -4.72 -1.08 1.78
CA ILE A 158 -5.50 -2.27 1.48
C ILE A 158 -4.89 -2.92 0.23
N VAL A 159 -4.68 -4.24 0.28
CA VAL A 159 -4.27 -5.05 -0.88
C VAL A 159 -5.44 -5.93 -1.27
N ALA A 160 -6.15 -5.62 -2.34
CA ALA A 160 -7.30 -6.41 -2.79
C ALA A 160 -6.87 -7.50 -3.79
N LEU A 161 -7.26 -8.75 -3.48
CA LEU A 161 -6.75 -9.98 -4.10
C LEU A 161 -7.72 -10.64 -5.10
N HIS A 162 -8.90 -10.05 -5.32
CA HIS A 162 -9.96 -10.66 -6.14
C HIS A 162 -9.56 -10.89 -7.61
N GLU A 163 -8.54 -10.19 -8.10
CA GLU A 163 -7.93 -10.39 -9.43
C GLU A 163 -6.42 -10.64 -9.41
N SER A 164 -5.87 -10.98 -8.24
CA SER A 164 -4.41 -11.20 -8.08
C SER A 164 -3.96 -12.60 -8.50
N ASP A 165 -4.84 -13.43 -9.07
CA ASP A 165 -4.49 -14.75 -9.58
C ASP A 165 -3.52 -14.70 -10.78
N THR A 166 -3.38 -13.51 -11.37
CA THR A 166 -2.40 -13.19 -12.40
C THR A 166 -1.74 -11.84 -12.12
N ALA A 167 -0.54 -11.63 -12.64
CA ALA A 167 0.20 -10.39 -12.47
C ALA A 167 -0.27 -9.32 -13.49
N TYR A 168 -0.32 -8.06 -13.07
CA TYR A 168 -0.71 -6.94 -13.95
C TYR A 168 0.19 -6.81 -15.19
N ASN A 169 1.49 -7.07 -15.07
CA ASN A 169 2.41 -7.05 -16.21
C ASN A 169 2.22 -8.21 -17.20
N VAL A 170 1.45 -9.24 -16.83
CA VAL A 170 1.05 -10.34 -17.71
C VAL A 170 -0.33 -10.07 -18.31
N ASN A 171 -1.26 -9.55 -17.51
CA ASN A 171 -2.60 -9.16 -17.94
C ASN A 171 -3.01 -7.84 -17.27
N SER A 172 -2.97 -6.75 -18.02
CA SER A 172 -3.26 -5.40 -17.51
C SER A 172 -4.73 -5.19 -17.11
N ALA A 173 -5.64 -6.05 -17.57
CA ALA A 173 -7.04 -6.02 -17.15
C ALA A 173 -7.26 -6.64 -15.75
N ARG A 174 -6.25 -7.30 -15.18
CA ARG A 174 -6.27 -7.95 -13.86
C ARG A 174 -5.09 -7.48 -13.02
N GLY A 175 -4.70 -8.26 -12.01
CA GLY A 175 -3.62 -7.94 -11.08
C GLY A 175 -4.13 -7.61 -9.69
N VAL A 176 -3.22 -7.62 -8.74
CA VAL A 176 -3.46 -7.06 -7.41
C VAL A 176 -3.86 -5.59 -7.52
N GLN A 177 -4.80 -5.18 -6.68
CA GLN A 177 -5.27 -3.82 -6.60
C GLN A 177 -4.85 -3.23 -5.25
N LEU A 178 -4.00 -2.20 -5.29
CA LEU A 178 -3.46 -1.56 -4.11
C LEU A 178 -4.20 -0.23 -3.87
N TYR A 179 -4.69 -0.03 -2.66
CA TYR A 179 -5.29 1.22 -2.20
C TYR A 179 -4.46 1.75 -1.05
N MET A 180 -3.91 2.95 -1.19
CA MET A 180 -3.13 3.61 -0.16
C MET A 180 -3.20 5.12 -0.31
N GLU A 181 -2.95 5.81 0.79
CA GLU A 181 -2.73 7.25 0.83
C GLU A 181 -1.65 7.55 1.86
N CYS A 182 -0.95 8.67 1.68
CA CYS A 182 -0.01 9.16 2.67
C CYS A 182 -0.61 10.32 3.45
N ILE A 183 -0.57 10.22 4.77
CA ILE A 183 -1.11 11.20 5.70
C ILE A 183 0.03 11.90 6.44
N GLN A 184 -0.02 13.23 6.50
CA GLN A 184 1.03 14.06 7.10
C GLN A 184 0.83 14.23 8.61
N PHE A 185 1.81 13.76 9.38
CA PHE A 185 1.85 13.94 10.83
C PHE A 185 3.16 14.57 11.27
N LYS A 186 3.11 15.29 12.39
CA LYS A 186 4.26 15.79 13.14
C LYS A 186 4.21 15.18 14.54
N VAL A 187 5.20 14.36 14.83
CA VAL A 187 5.42 13.81 16.17
C VAL A 187 6.08 14.87 17.03
N THR A 188 5.44 15.26 18.14
CA THR A 188 5.91 16.35 19.02
C THR A 188 6.62 15.86 20.29
N SER A 189 6.50 14.58 20.61
CA SER A 189 7.16 13.95 21.77
C SER A 189 8.64 13.69 21.51
N SER A 190 9.45 13.72 22.57
CA SER A 190 10.88 13.39 22.53
C SER A 190 11.12 11.88 22.61
N GLY A 191 10.51 11.10 21.71
CA GLY A 191 10.80 9.68 21.59
C GLY A 191 12.24 9.43 21.14
N SER A 192 12.69 8.18 21.22
CA SER A 192 14.10 7.80 21.01
C SER A 192 14.36 7.01 19.73
N VAL A 193 13.32 6.65 18.98
CA VAL A 193 13.41 5.79 17.80
C VAL A 193 13.54 6.63 16.53
N ALA A 194 14.74 6.62 15.94
CA ALA A 194 14.96 7.05 14.57
C ALA A 194 14.58 5.94 13.57
N LEU A 195 13.93 6.29 12.46
CA LEU A 195 13.66 5.36 11.36
C LEU A 195 14.92 5.21 10.49
N THR A 196 15.78 4.24 10.79
CA THR A 196 17.05 4.01 10.06
C THR A 196 16.96 2.98 8.95
N ASP A 197 15.95 2.10 9.02
CA ASP A 197 15.79 0.96 8.11
C ASP A 197 14.31 0.80 7.71
N GLY A 198 14.08 0.38 6.48
CA GLY A 198 12.75 0.17 5.93
C GLY A 198 12.77 -0.55 4.59
N ILE A 199 11.60 -0.77 4.02
CA ILE A 199 11.46 -1.26 2.66
C ILE A 199 11.36 -0.09 1.68
N ASP A 200 11.82 -0.31 0.45
CA ASP A 200 11.47 0.52 -0.69
C ASP A 200 10.36 -0.21 -1.44
N PHE A 201 9.13 0.32 -1.43
CA PHE A 201 8.00 -0.32 -2.10
C PHE A 201 8.27 -0.63 -3.58
N LYS A 202 9.05 0.20 -4.29
CA LYS A 202 9.37 -0.05 -5.71
C LYS A 202 10.23 -1.29 -5.93
N THR A 203 10.96 -1.72 -4.92
CA THR A 203 11.85 -2.90 -5.00
C THR A 203 11.32 -4.08 -4.19
N ALA A 204 10.55 -3.82 -3.14
CA ALA A 204 9.96 -4.82 -2.29
C ALA A 204 8.69 -5.42 -2.90
N TYR A 205 7.87 -4.63 -3.59
CA TYR A 205 6.66 -5.13 -4.23
C TYR A 205 7.00 -5.60 -5.64
N THR A 206 6.93 -6.92 -5.83
CA THR A 206 7.33 -7.56 -7.09
C THR A 206 6.26 -8.52 -7.56
N TYR A 207 6.16 -8.73 -8.87
CA TYR A 207 5.25 -9.73 -9.45
C TYR A 207 5.65 -11.19 -9.13
N SER A 208 6.80 -11.41 -8.49
CA SER A 208 7.18 -12.71 -7.94
C SER A 208 6.70 -12.95 -6.51
N ASP A 209 6.25 -11.90 -5.80
CA ASP A 209 5.74 -12.01 -4.45
C ASP A 209 4.38 -12.73 -4.45
N LYS A 210 4.28 -13.83 -3.70
CA LYS A 210 3.06 -14.63 -3.59
C LYS A 210 1.96 -13.98 -2.76
N GLY A 211 2.27 -12.94 -1.99
CA GLY A 211 1.27 -12.08 -1.36
C GLY A 211 0.61 -11.09 -2.33
N LEU A 212 1.26 -10.81 -3.48
CA LEU A 212 0.79 -9.89 -4.52
C LEU A 212 0.31 -10.60 -5.80
N VAL A 213 0.77 -11.83 -6.04
CA VAL A 213 0.24 -12.73 -7.08
C VAL A 213 -0.26 -13.99 -6.38
N TYR A 214 -1.51 -13.94 -5.95
CA TYR A 214 -2.19 -14.90 -5.08
C TYR A 214 -3.53 -15.31 -5.68
N ASN A 215 -3.82 -16.61 -5.76
CA ASN A 215 -5.13 -17.08 -6.22
C ASN A 215 -6.09 -17.24 -5.05
N LEU A 216 -6.81 -16.16 -4.74
CA LEU A 216 -7.82 -16.06 -3.67
C LEU A 216 -8.85 -17.21 -3.66
N TYR A 217 -9.15 -17.79 -4.82
CA TYR A 217 -10.23 -18.77 -4.97
C TYR A 217 -9.79 -20.23 -4.82
N ASN A 218 -8.49 -20.51 -4.98
CA ASN A 218 -7.95 -21.87 -5.01
C ASN A 218 -6.90 -22.12 -3.92
N GLU A 219 -6.41 -21.09 -3.25
CA GLU A 219 -5.42 -21.18 -2.17
C GLU A 219 -6.10 -21.12 -0.81
N ASP A 220 -5.47 -21.74 0.20
CA ASP A 220 -5.94 -21.68 1.58
C ASP A 220 -5.59 -20.29 2.17
N PRO A 221 -6.58 -19.48 2.58
CA PRO A 221 -6.35 -18.15 3.10
C PRO A 221 -5.53 -18.14 4.42
N THR A 222 -5.51 -19.26 5.17
CA THR A 222 -4.71 -19.38 6.40
C THR A 222 -3.21 -19.44 6.12
N THR A 223 -2.82 -19.76 4.88
CA THR A 223 -1.42 -19.80 4.43
C THR A 223 -0.95 -18.51 3.78
N TYR A 224 -1.85 -17.53 3.62
CA TYR A 224 -1.52 -16.26 2.99
C TYR A 224 -0.48 -15.48 3.81
N VAL A 225 0.54 -14.97 3.12
CA VAL A 225 1.57 -14.10 3.70
C VAL A 225 1.47 -12.74 3.02
N ALA A 226 1.19 -11.69 3.80
CA ALA A 226 1.15 -10.33 3.27
C ALA A 226 2.56 -9.86 2.82
N PRO A 227 2.63 -9.00 1.79
CA PRO A 227 3.88 -8.50 1.25
C PRO A 227 4.58 -7.51 2.21
N GLY A 228 5.83 -7.18 1.91
CA GLY A 228 6.55 -6.10 2.62
C GLY A 228 7.08 -6.47 4.02
N GLY A 229 7.33 -7.76 4.28
CA GLY A 229 8.05 -8.23 5.46
C GLY A 229 7.24 -8.26 6.76
N ALA A 230 7.91 -8.54 7.88
CA ALA A 230 7.28 -8.59 9.20
C ALA A 230 6.91 -7.19 9.73
N VAL A 231 5.97 -7.13 10.68
CA VAL A 231 5.74 -5.93 11.49
C VAL A 231 7.01 -5.62 12.28
N SER A 232 7.45 -4.36 12.26
CA SER A 232 8.67 -3.94 12.95
C SER A 232 8.52 -4.03 14.47
N SER A 233 9.63 -4.30 15.16
CA SER A 233 9.68 -4.31 16.62
C SER A 233 9.43 -2.95 17.26
N ILE A 234 9.45 -1.86 16.48
CA ILE A 234 9.10 -0.52 16.99
C ILE A 234 7.58 -0.35 17.14
N ALA A 235 6.77 -1.18 16.47
CA ALA A 235 5.33 -1.14 16.63
C ALA A 235 4.96 -1.45 18.09
N VAL A 236 4.07 -0.65 18.69
CA VAL A 236 3.54 -0.94 20.02
C VAL A 236 2.80 -2.29 19.97
N ALA A 237 3.02 -3.19 20.92
CA ALA A 237 2.31 -4.46 20.95
C ALA A 237 0.84 -4.28 21.35
N GLY A 238 -0.06 -5.11 20.82
CA GLY A 238 -1.48 -5.10 21.19
C GLY A 238 -2.23 -3.83 20.81
N GLN A 239 -1.85 -3.16 19.72
CA GLN A 239 -2.57 -1.98 19.24
C GLN A 239 -4.01 -2.34 18.84
N ALA A 240 -4.90 -1.34 18.85
CA ALA A 240 -6.32 -1.53 18.57
C ALA A 240 -6.61 -2.15 17.19
N GLY A 241 -5.82 -1.85 16.15
CA GLY A 241 -5.97 -2.45 14.84
C GLY A 241 -7.29 -2.09 14.17
N ILE A 242 -7.89 -3.02 13.42
CA ILE A 242 -9.19 -2.82 12.77
C ILE A 242 -10.29 -3.01 13.81
N GLY A 243 -11.10 -1.98 14.03
CA GLY A 243 -12.09 -1.97 15.09
C GLY A 243 -12.82 -0.63 15.21
N PRO A 244 -13.76 -0.48 16.15
CA PRO A 244 -14.38 0.80 16.43
C PRO A 244 -13.33 1.84 16.84
N VAL A 245 -13.55 3.11 16.50
CA VAL A 245 -12.68 4.21 16.94
C VAL A 245 -12.55 4.18 18.49
N PRO A 246 -11.32 4.09 19.03
CA PRO A 246 -11.12 4.09 20.48
C PRO A 246 -11.64 5.37 21.13
N ALA A 247 -12.24 5.24 22.31
CA ALA A 247 -12.82 6.38 23.04
C ALA A 247 -11.75 7.43 23.38
N ALA A 248 -12.15 8.71 23.38
CA ALA A 248 -11.23 9.79 23.68
C ALA A 248 -10.65 9.71 25.09
N GLY A 249 -9.32 9.72 25.19
CA GLY A 249 -8.59 9.53 26.45
C GLY A 249 -8.40 8.07 26.89
N GLY A 250 -8.91 7.11 26.11
CA GLY A 250 -8.61 5.69 26.28
C GLY A 250 -7.30 5.35 25.61
N ASN A 251 -6.16 5.57 26.28
CA ASN A 251 -4.97 4.78 25.95
C ASN A 251 -5.38 3.31 26.13
N PRO A 252 -5.09 2.38 25.20
CA PRO A 252 -5.55 1.00 25.34
C PRO A 252 -5.05 0.43 26.67
N SER A 253 -5.99 0.27 27.60
CA SER A 253 -5.77 -0.57 28.77
C SER A 253 -5.68 -1.99 28.25
N THR A 254 -4.69 -2.74 28.70
CA THR A 254 -4.34 -4.10 28.30
C THR A 254 -5.41 -5.16 28.63
N SER A 255 -6.68 -4.79 28.74
CA SER A 255 -7.75 -5.65 29.27
C SER A 255 -8.83 -6.09 28.27
N ASP A 256 -8.88 -5.57 27.03
CA ASP A 256 -9.96 -5.91 26.07
C ASP A 256 -9.49 -6.48 24.71
N VAL A 257 -8.26 -7.00 24.60
CA VAL A 257 -7.82 -7.70 23.37
C VAL A 257 -7.74 -9.21 23.63
N VAL A 258 -8.59 -9.96 22.93
CA VAL A 258 -8.51 -11.43 22.81
C VAL A 258 -7.14 -11.79 22.21
N PRO A 259 -6.34 -12.67 22.85
CA PRO A 259 -5.00 -12.97 22.36
C PRO A 259 -5.07 -13.84 21.11
N THR A 260 -4.60 -13.32 19.98
CA THR A 260 -4.26 -14.12 18.79
C THR A 260 -2.98 -14.91 19.10
N THR A 261 -3.11 -16.22 19.28
CA THR A 261 -1.98 -17.12 19.53
C THR A 261 -1.10 -17.22 18.29
N SER A 262 0.13 -16.72 18.39
CA SER A 262 1.23 -17.04 17.48
C SER A 262 1.56 -18.53 17.57
N ALA A 263 1.47 -19.23 16.45
CA ALA A 263 1.92 -20.62 16.33
C ALA A 263 3.46 -20.67 16.34
N ALA A 264 4.04 -20.83 17.53
CA ALA A 264 5.44 -21.18 17.68
C ALA A 264 5.61 -22.70 17.44
N ALA A 265 6.48 -23.04 16.50
CA ALA A 265 6.87 -24.41 16.20
C ALA A 265 7.59 -25.06 17.40
N THR A 266 7.00 -26.13 17.94
CA THR A 266 7.62 -27.01 18.93
C THR A 266 8.59 -27.98 18.26
N THR A 267 9.89 -27.86 18.55
CA THR A 267 10.83 -28.97 18.43
C THR A 267 11.27 -29.42 19.82
N SER A 268 11.01 -30.71 20.06
CA SER A 268 11.18 -31.44 21.30
C SER A 268 12.65 -31.70 21.59
N ALA A 269 13.17 -31.21 22.73
CA ALA A 269 14.47 -31.60 23.27
C ALA A 269 14.27 -32.47 24.51
N VAL A 270 14.60 -33.76 24.37
CA VAL A 270 14.58 -34.77 25.43
C VAL A 270 15.92 -34.72 26.16
N ALA A 271 15.89 -34.52 27.48
CA ALA A 271 17.03 -34.71 28.36
C ALA A 271 17.33 -36.21 28.58
N PRO A 272 18.56 -36.55 28.97
CA PRO A 272 18.66 -37.21 30.27
C PRO A 272 19.80 -36.69 31.15
N ALA A 273 19.59 -36.82 32.46
CA ALA A 273 20.54 -36.57 33.52
C ALA A 273 21.38 -37.82 33.82
N THR A 274 22.65 -37.63 34.16
CA THR A 274 23.34 -38.36 35.25
C THR A 274 24.63 -37.64 35.67
N THR A 275 24.77 -37.51 36.98
CA THR A 275 25.93 -37.11 37.80
C THR A 275 27.11 -38.08 37.70
N GLU A 276 28.35 -37.58 37.80
CA GLU A 276 29.34 -37.85 38.89
C GLU A 276 30.71 -37.24 38.56
N ALA A 277 31.60 -37.18 39.55
CA ALA A 277 32.54 -36.12 39.85
C ALA A 277 34.02 -36.38 39.49
N ALA A 278 34.78 -35.27 39.63
CA ALA A 278 36.19 -35.14 40.02
C ALA A 278 37.30 -35.56 39.03
N VAL A 279 38.26 -34.66 38.76
CA VAL A 279 39.52 -34.49 39.51
C VAL A 279 40.39 -33.42 38.80
N THR A 280 41.07 -32.64 39.63
CA THR A 280 42.08 -31.60 39.37
C THR A 280 43.26 -32.02 38.49
N THR A 281 43.79 -31.09 37.69
CA THR A 281 45.24 -30.73 37.72
C THR A 281 45.57 -29.43 36.99
N SER A 282 46.31 -28.60 37.72
CA SER A 282 47.19 -27.50 37.29
C SER A 282 48.11 -27.86 36.12
N VAL A 283 48.46 -26.88 35.26
CA VAL A 283 49.86 -26.45 35.00
C VAL A 283 49.87 -25.15 34.18
N ALA A 284 50.86 -24.33 34.51
CA ALA A 284 51.12 -22.94 34.13
C ALA A 284 51.47 -22.67 32.65
N ALA A 285 51.44 -21.38 32.33
CA ALA A 285 52.01 -20.74 31.15
C ALA A 285 53.51 -21.05 30.95
N PRO A 286 54.03 -20.77 29.75
CA PRO A 286 54.82 -19.54 29.64
C PRO A 286 54.61 -18.75 28.34
N ALA A 287 54.98 -17.47 28.42
CA ALA A 287 55.21 -16.55 27.32
C ALA A 287 56.55 -16.83 26.63
N THR A 288 56.69 -16.51 25.33
CA THR A 288 57.72 -15.60 24.77
C THR A 288 57.65 -15.47 23.24
N THR A 289 57.52 -14.20 22.78
CA THR A 289 58.28 -13.44 21.74
C THR A 289 58.42 -13.88 20.26
N GLU A 290 58.24 -12.86 19.39
CA GLU A 290 59.00 -12.53 18.14
C GLU A 290 58.65 -13.33 16.86
N ALA A 291 58.62 -12.82 15.62
CA ALA A 291 58.59 -11.50 14.97
C ALA A 291 58.17 -11.66 13.49
N ALA A 292 57.67 -10.55 12.93
CA ALA A 292 57.91 -9.97 11.59
C ALA A 292 57.82 -10.78 10.27
N SER A 293 57.33 -10.05 9.25
CA SER A 293 57.54 -10.18 7.79
C SER A 293 56.47 -11.01 7.05
N THR A 294 55.92 -10.67 5.87
CA THR A 294 56.22 -9.64 4.86
C THR A 294 55.08 -9.54 3.83
N SER A 295 55.04 -8.39 3.15
CA SER A 295 54.52 -8.13 1.78
C SER A 295 53.01 -7.96 1.58
N ARG A 296 52.63 -6.70 1.32
CA ARG A 296 51.36 -6.26 0.73
C ARG A 296 51.67 -5.82 -0.70
N ALA A 297 51.16 -6.54 -1.69
CA ALA A 297 51.26 -6.18 -3.10
C ALA A 297 50.24 -5.08 -3.47
N ALA A 298 50.65 -4.19 -4.36
CA ALA A 298 49.94 -2.99 -4.78
C ALA A 298 48.79 -3.26 -5.78
N LEU A 299 47.74 -2.44 -5.71
CA LEU A 299 46.66 -2.33 -6.70
C LEU A 299 47.13 -1.53 -7.93
N PRO A 300 46.69 -1.88 -9.15
CA PRO A 300 46.90 -1.03 -10.33
C PRO A 300 45.78 0.01 -10.49
N THR A 301 46.19 1.23 -10.78
CA THR A 301 45.35 2.39 -11.11
C THR A 301 44.99 2.36 -12.60
N SER A 302 43.70 2.27 -12.94
CA SER A 302 43.22 2.43 -14.32
C SER A 302 42.84 3.88 -14.62
N LYS A 303 43.39 4.39 -15.71
CA LYS A 303 43.21 5.74 -16.26
C LYS A 303 41.82 5.90 -16.89
N MET A 304 41.20 7.03 -16.62
CA MET A 304 39.94 7.48 -17.21
C MET A 304 40.22 8.11 -18.59
N THR A 305 39.62 7.58 -19.65
CA THR A 305 39.66 8.15 -21.01
C THR A 305 38.34 8.87 -21.28
N THR A 306 38.44 10.18 -21.51
CA THR A 306 37.34 11.07 -21.86
C THR A 306 36.83 10.77 -23.28
N VAL A 307 35.54 10.45 -23.43
CA VAL A 307 34.87 10.31 -24.74
C VAL A 307 34.04 11.56 -25.00
N THR A 308 34.43 12.32 -26.02
CA THR A 308 33.71 13.48 -26.53
C THR A 308 32.62 13.01 -27.49
N VAL A 309 31.34 13.21 -27.14
CA VAL A 309 30.21 12.93 -28.05
C VAL A 309 29.86 14.22 -28.81
N ARG A 310 29.93 14.13 -30.14
CA ARG A 310 29.66 15.21 -31.09
C ARG A 310 28.17 15.18 -31.44
N SER A 311 27.47 16.27 -31.12
CA SER A 311 26.05 16.46 -31.46
C SER A 311 25.91 16.90 -32.92
N SER A 312 25.07 16.23 -33.70
CA SER A 312 24.71 16.62 -35.06
C SER A 312 23.19 16.61 -35.23
N SER A 313 22.64 17.83 -35.39
CA SER A 313 21.27 18.12 -35.78
C SER A 313 21.09 17.88 -37.29
N ALA A 314 20.05 17.16 -37.68
CA ALA A 314 19.51 17.18 -39.04
C ALA A 314 18.00 16.94 -39.02
N ALA A 315 17.30 17.77 -39.79
CA ALA A 315 15.85 17.90 -39.87
C ALA A 315 15.18 16.90 -40.84
N VAL A 316 13.95 16.49 -40.47
CA VAL A 316 12.70 16.16 -41.22
C VAL A 316 12.81 15.58 -42.66
N PRO A 317 12.00 14.55 -42.99
CA PRO A 317 10.83 14.85 -43.82
C PRO A 317 9.52 14.18 -43.37
N THR A 318 8.45 14.90 -43.69
CA THR A 318 7.02 14.60 -43.61
C THR A 318 6.62 13.42 -44.50
N VAL A 319 5.74 12.55 -44.02
CA VAL A 319 4.97 11.63 -44.88
C VAL A 319 3.50 11.63 -44.49
N THR A 320 2.72 12.14 -45.42
CA THR A 320 1.25 12.11 -45.50
C THR A 320 0.81 10.70 -45.88
N SER A 321 -0.18 10.14 -45.17
CA SER A 321 -1.01 9.05 -45.70
C SER A 321 -2.41 9.13 -45.09
N ALA A 322 -3.41 9.04 -45.97
CA ALA A 322 -4.82 9.19 -45.70
C ALA A 322 -5.59 7.94 -46.13
N VAL A 323 -6.77 7.73 -45.50
CA VAL A 323 -7.94 6.90 -45.91
C VAL A 323 -7.75 5.37 -45.72
N ALA A 324 -8.67 4.55 -45.16
CA ALA A 324 -10.12 4.63 -44.92
C ALA A 324 -10.58 3.69 -43.77
N THR A 325 -11.76 3.99 -43.21
CA THR A 325 -12.68 3.12 -42.44
C THR A 325 -13.56 2.25 -43.37
N PRO A 326 -14.14 1.14 -42.89
CA PRO A 326 -15.52 1.11 -42.35
C PRO A 326 -15.61 0.23 -41.06
N SER A 327 -16.61 0.17 -40.19
CA SER A 327 -18.06 0.37 -40.25
C SER A 327 -18.58 0.59 -38.81
N ALA A 328 -19.65 1.38 -38.68
CA ALA A 328 -20.27 1.81 -37.41
C ALA A 328 -21.21 0.76 -36.77
N ALA A 329 -21.36 0.87 -35.45
CA ALA A 329 -22.52 0.52 -34.63
C ALA A 329 -22.67 1.61 -33.54
N PRO A 330 -23.87 1.84 -32.97
CA PRO A 330 -24.54 3.15 -33.04
C PRO A 330 -24.05 4.22 -32.07
N THR A 331 -24.21 5.45 -32.54
CA THR A 331 -23.96 6.73 -31.88
C THR A 331 -24.91 7.02 -30.71
N GLN A 332 -24.35 7.35 -29.56
CA GLN A 332 -24.84 8.45 -28.73
C GLN A 332 -23.63 9.19 -28.16
N GLY A 333 -23.14 10.16 -28.93
CA GLY A 333 -22.06 11.04 -28.50
C GLY A 333 -22.61 12.11 -27.57
N ASN A 334 -22.05 12.20 -26.37
CA ASN A 334 -22.12 13.42 -25.57
C ASN A 334 -20.75 14.09 -25.61
N SER A 335 -20.68 15.23 -26.31
CA SER A 335 -19.57 16.17 -26.31
C SER A 335 -19.50 16.91 -24.97
N GLY A 336 -19.29 16.18 -23.87
CA GLY A 336 -19.03 16.76 -22.55
C GLY A 336 -17.62 17.34 -22.45
N ALA A 337 -17.38 18.14 -21.40
CA ALA A 337 -16.05 18.67 -21.10
C ALA A 337 -15.00 17.55 -21.05
N ALA A 338 -13.75 17.90 -21.36
CA ALA A 338 -12.66 16.91 -21.34
C ALA A 338 -12.51 16.30 -19.94
N VAL A 339 -12.48 14.98 -19.87
CA VAL A 339 -12.28 14.20 -18.64
C VAL A 339 -10.83 14.34 -18.21
N ALA A 340 -10.60 14.78 -16.97
CA ALA A 340 -9.24 14.93 -16.45
C ALA A 340 -8.50 13.59 -16.41
N LYS A 341 -7.16 13.65 -16.44
CA LYS A 341 -6.31 12.46 -16.26
C LYS A 341 -6.73 11.69 -15.01
N TYR A 342 -6.80 10.37 -15.13
CA TYR A 342 -7.26 9.40 -14.14
C TYR A 342 -8.76 9.34 -13.88
N TYR A 343 -9.61 10.11 -14.57
CA TYR A 343 -11.06 9.99 -14.41
C TYR A 343 -11.69 9.06 -15.45
N GLN A 344 -12.89 8.54 -15.14
CA GLN A 344 -13.62 7.64 -16.01
C GLN A 344 -14.05 8.33 -17.31
N CYS A 345 -13.74 7.70 -18.44
CA CYS A 345 -14.05 8.15 -19.80
C CYS A 345 -14.80 7.09 -20.62
N GLY A 346 -15.18 5.96 -20.01
CA GLY A 346 -15.89 4.88 -20.70
C GLY A 346 -16.28 3.73 -19.78
N GLY A 347 -16.94 2.74 -20.36
CA GLY A 347 -17.50 1.57 -19.66
C GLY A 347 -18.95 1.31 -20.07
N ALA A 348 -19.41 0.07 -19.93
CA ALA A 348 -20.72 -0.39 -20.42
C ALA A 348 -21.95 0.39 -19.89
N SER A 349 -21.80 1.17 -18.82
CA SER A 349 -22.89 2.01 -18.27
C SER A 349 -22.49 3.48 -18.09
N TYR A 350 -21.34 3.89 -18.62
CA TYR A 350 -20.85 5.25 -18.50
C TYR A 350 -21.57 6.18 -19.48
N THR A 351 -22.16 7.26 -18.96
CA THR A 351 -22.92 8.27 -19.76
C THR A 351 -22.23 9.63 -19.80
N GLY A 352 -21.03 9.74 -19.21
CA GLY A 352 -20.23 10.97 -19.19
C GLY A 352 -19.44 11.20 -20.49
N SER A 353 -18.49 12.13 -20.42
CA SER A 353 -17.66 12.49 -21.59
C SER A 353 -16.65 11.39 -21.90
N ILE A 354 -16.51 11.02 -23.17
CA ILE A 354 -15.50 10.04 -23.61
C ILE A 354 -14.18 10.68 -24.04
N ASN A 355 -14.12 12.02 -24.02
CA ASN A 355 -12.96 12.76 -24.47
C ASN A 355 -12.06 13.06 -23.28
N CYS A 356 -10.83 12.54 -23.31
CA CYS A 356 -9.84 12.81 -22.28
C CYS A 356 -9.16 14.18 -22.47
N ALA A 357 -8.66 14.74 -21.38
CA ALA A 357 -7.84 15.95 -21.39
C ALA A 357 -6.62 15.77 -22.30
N GLU A 358 -6.15 16.89 -22.87
CA GLU A 358 -5.03 16.90 -23.81
C GLU A 358 -3.81 16.16 -23.22
N GLY A 359 -3.18 15.30 -24.03
CA GLY A 359 -2.04 14.47 -23.62
C GLY A 359 -2.42 13.15 -22.92
N THR A 360 -3.70 12.83 -22.79
CA THR A 360 -4.17 11.53 -22.25
C THR A 360 -5.10 10.81 -23.21
N THR A 361 -5.23 9.49 -23.05
CA THR A 361 -6.11 8.66 -23.88
C THR A 361 -7.06 7.84 -23.03
N CYS A 362 -8.27 7.60 -23.53
CA CYS A 362 -9.23 6.76 -22.82
C CYS A 362 -8.83 5.29 -22.94
N VAL A 363 -8.22 4.73 -21.89
CA VAL A 363 -7.75 3.35 -21.83
C VAL A 363 -8.80 2.47 -21.15
N VAL A 364 -9.23 1.41 -21.83
CA VAL A 364 -10.16 0.42 -21.27
C VAL A 364 -9.46 -0.35 -20.17
N GLN A 365 -9.99 -0.31 -18.94
CA GLN A 365 -9.48 -1.08 -17.81
C GLN A 365 -10.23 -2.41 -17.68
N ASN A 366 -11.56 -2.36 -17.83
CA ASN A 366 -12.44 -3.53 -17.88
C ASN A 366 -13.73 -3.17 -18.65
N PRO A 367 -14.67 -4.12 -18.88
CA PRO A 367 -15.89 -3.84 -19.65
C PRO A 367 -16.78 -2.72 -19.09
N TYR A 368 -16.68 -2.43 -17.79
CA TYR A 368 -17.52 -1.45 -17.09
C TYR A 368 -16.79 -0.13 -16.79
N TYR A 369 -15.47 -0.06 -16.99
CA TYR A 369 -14.65 1.09 -16.63
C TYR A 369 -13.50 1.32 -17.62
N SER A 370 -13.42 2.53 -18.16
CA SER A 370 -12.29 3.05 -18.94
C SER A 370 -11.84 4.37 -18.34
N GLN A 371 -10.54 4.65 -18.34
CA GLN A 371 -9.93 5.77 -17.63
C GLN A 371 -8.98 6.56 -18.54
N CYS A 372 -8.94 7.88 -18.37
CA CYS A 372 -7.96 8.72 -19.06
C CYS A 372 -6.55 8.50 -18.49
N LEU A 373 -5.61 7.99 -19.28
CA LEU A 373 -4.20 7.75 -18.87
C LEU A 373 -3.20 8.49 -19.74
#